data_AF-A0A6L2PRJ4-F1
#
_entry.id   AF-A0A6L2PRJ4-F1
#
_cell.length_a   1.000
_cell.length_b   1.000
_cell.length_c   1.000
_cell.angle_alpha   90.00
_cell.angle_beta   90.00
_cell.angle_gamma   90.00
#
_symmetry.space_group_name_H-M   'P 1'
#
loop_
_entity.id
_entity.type
_entity.pdbx_description
1 polymer ?
#
loop_
_entity_poly.entity_id
_entity_poly.type
_entity_poly.pdbx_seq_one_letter_code
_entity_poly.pdbx_strand_id
1 'polypeptide(L)' 'RPLPTVRWWRDAVLVDNTDEEYAHPGKVKQNQLIVPELKRSDLHAVYTCEASNNNISQPARASVTIDMR' A
#
# COMPACT_ATOMS: atom_id res chain seq x y z
N ARG A 1 -19.86 2.37 8.02
CA ARG A 1 -18.38 2.48 7.95
C ARG A 1 -18.03 2.66 6.48
N PRO A 2 -17.38 3.76 6.08
CA PRO A 2 -17.02 3.97 4.68
C PRO A 2 -16.05 2.89 4.19
N LEU A 3 -16.09 2.58 2.89
CA LEU A 3 -15.16 1.64 2.30
C LEU A 3 -13.73 2.22 2.38
N PRO A 4 -12.74 1.47 2.87
CA PRO A 4 -11.35 1.90 2.83
C PRO A 4 -10.86 2.01 1.39
N THR A 5 -9.95 2.95 1.14
CA THR A 5 -9.07 2.93 -0.03
C THR A 5 -7.70 2.46 0.44
N VAL A 6 -7.05 1.60 -0.35
CA VAL A 6 -5.74 1.02 -0.01
C VAL A 6 -4.73 1.40 -1.08
N ARG A 7 -3.67 2.09 -0.69
CA ARG A 7 -2.67 2.65 -1.61
C ARG A 7 -1.26 2.27 -1.20
N TRP A 8 -0.38 2.15 -2.18
CA TRP A 8 1.04 1.94 -1.94
C TRP A 8 1.86 3.17 -2.25
N TRP A 9 2.83 3.42 -1.38
CA TRP A 9 3.79 4.50 -1.46
C TRP A 9 5.20 3.90 -1.44
N ARG A 10 6.12 4.50 -2.19
CA ARG A 10 7.55 4.26 -2.12
C ARG A 10 8.24 5.57 -1.78
N ASP A 11 8.91 5.65 -0.64
CA ASP A 11 9.64 6.86 -0.21
C ASP A 11 8.77 8.14 -0.28
N ALA A 12 7.51 8.02 0.13
CA ALA A 12 6.44 9.03 0.05
C ALA A 12 5.89 9.37 -1.35
N VAL A 13 6.33 8.67 -2.40
CA VAL A 13 5.78 8.76 -3.76
C VAL A 13 4.70 7.69 -3.96
N LEU A 14 3.52 8.06 -4.45
CA LEU A 14 2.45 7.10 -4.75
C LEU A 14 2.87 6.19 -5.91
N VAL A 15 2.89 4.88 -5.69
CA VAL A 15 3.27 3.88 -6.71
C VAL A 15 2.12 3.02 -7.17
N ASP A 16 1.09 2.84 -6.33
CA ASP A 16 -0.12 2.11 -6.70
C ASP A 16 -1.34 2.71 -5.99
N ASN A 17 -2.39 2.97 -6.76
CA ASN A 17 -3.67 3.48 -6.31
C ASN A 17 -4.86 2.59 -6.70
N THR A 18 -4.59 1.37 -7.19
CA THR A 18 -5.59 0.39 -7.59
C THR A 18 -5.94 -0.50 -6.40
N ASP A 19 -7.12 -0.32 -5.83
CA ASP A 19 -7.64 -1.19 -4.77
C ASP A 19 -8.78 -2.07 -5.27
N GLU A 20 -8.71 -3.35 -4.96
CA GLU A 20 -9.68 -4.36 -5.35
C GLU A 20 -10.52 -4.83 -4.15
N GLU A 21 -11.72 -5.31 -4.43
CA GLU A 21 -12.59 -5.89 -3.41
C GLU A 21 -12.09 -7.29 -3.03
N TYR A 22 -11.83 -7.48 -1.74
CA TYR A 22 -11.30 -8.75 -1.25
C TYR A 22 -12.44 -9.71 -0.91
N ALA A 23 -12.63 -10.73 -1.76
CA ALA A 23 -13.25 -12.06 -1.56
C ALA A 23 -14.56 -12.22 -0.76
N HIS A 24 -15.10 -11.18 -0.13
CA HIS A 24 -16.30 -11.15 0.72
C HIS A 24 -17.06 -9.85 0.49
N PRO A 25 -18.40 -9.87 0.53
CA PRO A 25 -19.22 -8.81 -0.04
C PRO A 25 -19.04 -7.47 0.68
N GLY A 26 -18.41 -6.53 -0.02
CA GLY A 26 -18.57 -5.07 0.07
C GLY A 26 -17.83 -4.35 1.17
N LYS A 27 -17.03 -5.04 2.00
CA LYS A 27 -16.46 -4.44 3.22
C LYS A 27 -14.96 -4.53 3.39
N VAL A 28 -14.28 -5.34 2.57
CA VAL A 28 -12.83 -5.52 2.65
C VAL A 28 -12.22 -5.12 1.31
N LYS A 29 -11.19 -4.28 1.37
CA LYS A 29 -10.40 -3.87 0.21
C LYS A 29 -8.97 -4.36 0.39
N GLN A 30 -8.36 -4.82 -0.70
CA GLN A 30 -6.98 -5.24 -0.75
C GLN A 30 -6.28 -4.51 -1.90
N ASN A 31 -5.01 -4.19 -1.69
CA ASN A 31 -4.11 -3.77 -2.75
C ASN A 31 -2.80 -4.57 -2.61
N GLN A 32 -2.44 -5.31 -3.66
CA GLN A 32 -1.21 -6.10 -3.71
C GLN A 32 -0.21 -5.46 -4.66
N LEU A 33 0.84 -4.86 -4.10
CA LEU A 33 1.96 -4.34 -4.89
C LEU A 33 2.89 -5.48 -5.30
N ILE A 34 3.05 -5.68 -6.61
CA ILE A 34 4.03 -6.60 -7.18
C ILE A 34 5.21 -5.80 -7.72
N VAL A 35 6.40 -6.01 -7.16
CA VAL A 35 7.66 -5.43 -7.67
C VAL A 35 8.39 -6.51 -8.46
N PRO A 36 8.31 -6.51 -9.80
CA PRO A 36 8.76 -7.64 -10.63
C PRO A 36 10.28 -7.80 -10.68
N GLU A 37 11.02 -6.69 -10.55
CA GLU A 37 12.48 -6.69 -10.56
C GLU A 37 12.98 -5.70 -9.50
N LEU A 38 13.85 -6.17 -8.60
CA LEU A 38 14.54 -5.31 -7.64
C LEU A 38 15.84 -4.79 -8.26
N LYS A 39 15.96 -3.47 -8.34
CA LYS A 39 17.16 -2.77 -8.80
C LYS A 39 17.96 -2.27 -7.62
N ARG A 40 19.26 -1.97 -7.83
CA ARG A 40 20.11 -1.35 -6.78
C ARG A 40 19.54 -0.05 -6.22
N SER A 41 18.78 0.69 -7.02
CA SER A 41 18.05 1.89 -6.58
C SER A 41 16.95 1.62 -5.55
N ASP A 42 16.54 0.37 -5.40
CA ASP A 42 15.51 -0.06 -4.46
C ASP A 42 16.11 -0.47 -3.11
N LEU A 43 17.46 -0.48 -2.98
CA LEU A 43 18.11 -0.74 -1.70
C LEU A 43 17.74 0.36 -0.70
N HIS A 44 17.27 -0.05 0.47
CA HIS A 44 16.69 0.83 1.50
C HIS A 44 15.42 1.58 1.09
N ALA A 45 14.83 1.28 -0.07
CA ALA A 45 13.53 1.84 -0.43
C ALA A 45 12.46 1.36 0.57
N VAL A 46 11.60 2.28 1.00
CA VAL A 46 10.54 1.99 1.96
C VAL A 46 9.20 1.96 1.24
N TYR A 47 8.60 0.77 1.17
CA TYR A 47 7.25 0.59 0.66
C TYR A 47 6.25 0.69 1.81
N THR A 48 5.27 1.57 1.68
CA THR A 48 4.23 1.80 2.70
C THR A 48 2.86 1.53 2.11
N CYS A 49 2.12 0.61 2.72
CA CYS A 49 0.70 0.41 2.48
C CYS A 49 -0.08 1.33 3.40
N GLU A 50 -0.94 2.19 2.82
CA GLU A 50 -1.81 3.10 3.53
C GLU A 50 -3.28 2.74 3.27
N ALA A 51 -4.02 2.44 4.34
CA ALA A 51 -5.46 2.19 4.31
C ALA A 51 -6.21 3.37 4.93
N SER A 52 -6.97 4.09 4.12
CA SER A 52 -7.76 5.26 4.54
C SER A 52 -9.26 5.00 4.42
N ASN A 53 -9.96 5.03 5.55
CA ASN A 53 -11.42 4.87 5.61
C ASN A 53 -12.16 6.19 5.33
N ASN A 54 -11.60 7.32 5.74
CA ASN A 54 -12.21 8.65 5.62
C ASN A 54 -11.13 9.74 5.76
N ASN A 55 -11.53 10.99 5.57
CA ASN A 55 -10.64 12.15 5.71
C ASN A 55 -10.63 12.76 7.14
N ILE A 56 -11.00 11.96 8.16
CA ILE A 56 -11.18 12.44 9.55
C ILE A 56 -10.26 11.68 10.51
N SER A 57 -10.22 10.37 10.40
CA SER A 57 -9.33 9.50 11.18
C SER A 57 -7.97 9.35 10.51
N GLN A 58 -6.92 9.20 11.31
CA GLN A 58 -5.60 8.86 10.77
C GLN A 58 -5.67 7.54 10.00
N PRO A 59 -5.08 7.47 8.79
CA PRO A 59 -5.06 6.24 8.01
C PRO A 59 -4.14 5.21 8.68
N ALA A 60 -4.47 3.92 8.54
CA ALA A 60 -3.60 2.85 8.99
C ALA A 60 -2.44 2.70 8.00
N ARG A 61 -1.20 2.60 8.52
CA ARG A 61 0.02 2.48 7.70
C ARG A 61 0.84 1.27 8.13
N ALA A 62 1.37 0.54 7.16
CA ALA A 62 2.34 -0.52 7.36
C ALA A 62 3.48 -0.34 6.36
N SER A 63 4.73 -0.41 6.82
CA SER A 63 5.91 -0.17 5.98
C SER A 63 6.85 -1.37 5.97
N VAL A 64 7.48 -1.60 4.83
CA VAL A 64 8.50 -2.63 4.59
C VAL A 64 9.69 -1.99 3.90
N THR A 65 10.90 -2.25 4.41
CA THR A 65 12.15 -1.77 3.83
C THR A 65 12.81 -2.90 3.04
N ILE A 66 13.28 -2.61 1.84
CA ILE A 66 14.04 -3.57 1.05
C ILE A 66 15.51 -3.59 1.51
N ASP A 67 15.97 -4.78 1.89
CA ASP A 67 17.38 -5.09 2.17
C ASP A 67 17.83 -6.19 1.20
N MET A 68 18.83 -5.89 0.37
CA MET A 68 19.39 -6.82 -0.62
C MET A 68 20.80 -7.21 -0.19
N ARG A 69 21.05 -8.52 -0.07
CA ARG A 69 22.36 -9.08 0.26
C ARG A 69 23.09 -9.60 -0.97
#